data_AF-A0A353W4A2-F1
#
_entry.id   AF-A0A353W4A2-F1
#
_cell.length_a   1.000
_cell.length_b   1.000
_cell.length_c   1.000
_cell.angle_alpha   90.00
_cell.angle_beta   90.00
_cell.angle_gamma   90.00
#
_symmetry.space_group_name_H-M   'P 1'
#
loop_
_entity.id
_entity.type
_entity.pdbx_description
1 polymer ?
#
loop_
_entity_poly.entity_id
_entity_poly.type
_entity_poly.pdbx_seq_one_letter_code
_entity_poly.pdbx_strand_id
1 'polypeptide(L)'
;MNFDGKQILSTFVKMEQSIAKYYTELADNAPDEKSKALFLRLSLEEVNHQKMYGTLLEKHQGDLEREFSEEEIEYTKSLIEVNLTGKHSFDKDAKLKDSLELAEKMEKDGILFVHQMMSMYPDIAEKEMKIILKEEKKHLQMVRERMNFGPIRSLGL
;
A
#
# COMPACT_ATOMS: atom_id res chain seq x y z
N MET A 1 9.95 -21.43 14.95
CA MET A 1 8.52 -21.77 14.75
C MET A 1 8.19 -21.65 13.27
N ASN A 2 7.30 -22.49 12.74
CA ASN A 2 6.94 -22.42 11.33
C ASN A 2 6.02 -21.23 11.04
N PHE A 3 6.27 -20.56 9.92
CA PHE A 3 5.41 -19.53 9.37
C PHE A 3 5.33 -19.68 7.84
N ASP A 4 4.11 -19.57 7.32
CA ASP A 4 3.86 -19.60 5.87
C ASP A 4 3.72 -18.17 5.32
N GLY A 5 4.68 -17.77 4.49
CA GLY A 5 4.75 -16.48 3.81
C GLY A 5 3.58 -16.21 2.86
N LYS A 6 2.76 -17.22 2.53
CA LYS A 6 1.46 -17.01 1.87
C LYS A 6 0.58 -16.02 2.65
N GLN A 7 0.69 -16.00 3.99
CA GLN A 7 -0.06 -15.04 4.81
C GLN A 7 0.34 -13.59 4.48
N ILE A 8 1.63 -13.33 4.23
CA ILE A 8 2.11 -12.00 3.84
C ILE A 8 1.63 -11.65 2.43
N LEU A 9 1.88 -12.52 1.43
CA LEU A 9 1.49 -12.28 0.04
C LEU A 9 -0.02 -12.13 -0.15
N SER A 10 -0.83 -12.95 0.52
CA SER A 10 -2.29 -12.81 0.48
C SER A 10 -2.78 -11.54 1.17
N THR A 11 -2.04 -11.04 2.17
CA THR A 11 -2.34 -9.76 2.81
C THR A 11 -2.02 -8.60 1.87
N PHE A 12 -0.89 -8.62 1.15
CA PHE A 12 -0.60 -7.63 0.11
C PHE A 12 -1.73 -7.54 -0.91
N VAL A 13 -2.18 -8.68 -1.48
CA VAL A 13 -3.27 -8.68 -2.48
C VAL A 13 -4.54 -7.98 -1.96
N LYS A 14 -4.91 -8.20 -0.70
CA LYS A 14 -6.08 -7.56 -0.08
C LYS A 14 -5.84 -6.08 0.19
N MET A 15 -4.65 -5.74 0.67
CA MET A 15 -4.23 -4.37 0.95
C MET A 15 -4.26 -3.53 -0.32
N GLU A 16 -3.61 -3.99 -1.40
CA GLU A 16 -3.58 -3.29 -2.69
C GLU A 16 -4.97 -3.09 -3.28
N GLN A 17 -5.84 -4.11 -3.18
CA GLN A 17 -7.22 -3.99 -3.61
C GLN A 17 -7.97 -2.88 -2.84
N SER A 18 -7.72 -2.79 -1.54
CA SER A 18 -8.33 -1.78 -0.68
C SER A 18 -7.79 -0.38 -0.97
N ILE A 19 -6.48 -0.24 -1.20
CA ILE A 19 -5.82 1.04 -1.54
C ILE A 19 -6.29 1.52 -2.91
N ALA A 20 -6.32 0.64 -3.91
CA ALA A 20 -6.84 0.94 -5.25
C ALA A 20 -8.28 1.47 -5.20
N LYS A 21 -9.14 0.81 -4.42
CA LYS A 21 -10.52 1.24 -4.23
C LYS A 21 -10.57 2.63 -3.58
N TYR A 22 -9.80 2.85 -2.52
CA TYR A 22 -9.74 4.12 -1.82
C TYR A 22 -9.33 5.27 -2.76
N TYR A 23 -8.28 5.08 -3.56
CA TYR A 23 -7.87 6.09 -4.54
C TYR A 23 -8.89 6.31 -5.65
N THR A 24 -9.62 5.27 -6.07
CA THR A 24 -10.72 5.43 -7.02
C THR A 24 -11.82 6.33 -6.43
N GLU A 25 -12.20 6.09 -5.18
CA GLU A 25 -13.20 6.91 -4.48
C GLU A 25 -12.72 8.36 -4.29
N LEU A 26 -11.43 8.58 -4.01
CA LEU A 26 -10.83 9.92 -3.96
C LEU A 26 -10.81 10.61 -5.33
N ALA A 27 -10.57 9.87 -6.41
CA ALA A 27 -10.61 10.42 -7.75
C ALA A 27 -12.02 10.90 -8.14
N ASP A 28 -13.04 10.11 -7.81
CA ASP A 28 -14.45 10.43 -8.11
C ASP A 28 -14.93 11.68 -7.37
N ASN A 29 -14.35 11.95 -6.19
CA ASN A 29 -14.70 13.08 -5.33
C ASN A 29 -13.61 14.15 -5.27
N ALA A 30 -12.68 14.14 -6.24
CA ALA A 30 -11.55 15.04 -6.27
C ALA A 30 -12.00 16.51 -6.41
N PRO A 31 -11.43 17.45 -5.64
CA PRO A 31 -11.82 18.86 -5.70
C PRO A 31 -11.28 19.61 -6.92
N ASP A 32 -10.32 19.01 -7.64
CA ASP A 32 -9.71 19.57 -8.84
C ASP A 32 -9.16 18.47 -9.75
N GLU A 33 -8.97 18.78 -11.04
CA GLU A 33 -8.48 17.85 -12.06
C GLU A 33 -7.08 17.30 -11.74
N LYS A 34 -6.24 18.09 -11.05
CA LYS A 34 -4.90 17.64 -10.65
C LYS A 34 -4.98 16.51 -9.63
N SER A 35 -5.88 16.62 -8.65
CA SER A 35 -6.15 15.58 -7.66
C SER A 35 -6.74 14.35 -8.31
N LYS A 36 -7.72 14.55 -9.19
CA LYS A 36 -8.36 13.46 -9.92
C LYS A 36 -7.33 12.66 -10.71
N ALA A 37 -6.49 13.33 -11.48
CA ALA A 37 -5.44 12.68 -12.27
C ALA A 37 -4.43 11.92 -11.39
N LEU A 38 -4.04 12.50 -10.24
CA LEU A 38 -3.15 11.82 -9.29
C LEU A 38 -3.80 10.54 -8.73
N PHE A 39 -5.03 10.64 -8.23
CA PHE A 39 -5.68 9.50 -7.59
C PHE A 39 -6.05 8.39 -8.58
N LEU A 40 -6.45 8.73 -9.81
CA LEU A 40 -6.63 7.74 -10.88
C LEU A 40 -5.33 7.01 -11.21
N ARG A 41 -4.21 7.75 -11.24
CA ARG A 41 -2.89 7.15 -11.46
C ARG A 41 -2.53 6.17 -10.34
N LEU A 42 -2.63 6.60 -9.08
CA LEU A 42 -2.29 5.76 -7.93
C LEU A 42 -3.18 4.51 -7.89
N SER A 43 -4.49 4.67 -8.09
CA SER A 43 -5.42 3.53 -8.20
C SER A 43 -4.98 2.50 -9.24
N LEU A 44 -4.59 2.95 -10.44
CA LEU A 44 -4.12 2.06 -11.50
C LEU A 44 -2.80 1.37 -11.14
N GLU A 45 -1.87 2.08 -10.50
CA GLU A 45 -0.59 1.53 -10.05
C GLU A 45 -0.85 0.44 -8.97
N GLU A 46 -1.75 0.65 -8.01
CA GLU A 46 -2.13 -0.37 -7.01
C GLU A 46 -2.82 -1.60 -7.60
N VAL A 47 -3.66 -1.42 -8.62
CA VAL A 47 -4.24 -2.57 -9.35
C VAL A 47 -3.15 -3.42 -9.99
N ASN A 48 -2.04 -2.81 -10.42
CA ASN A 48 -0.91 -3.56 -10.95
C ASN A 48 -0.13 -4.27 -9.84
N HIS A 49 0.10 -3.61 -8.70
CA HIS A 49 0.69 -4.24 -7.52
C HIS A 49 -0.11 -5.46 -7.06
N GLN A 50 -1.44 -5.33 -6.96
CA GLN A 50 -2.34 -6.43 -6.62
C GLN A 50 -2.11 -7.66 -7.52
N LYS A 51 -2.03 -7.45 -8.85
CA LYS A 51 -1.79 -8.52 -9.83
C LYS A 51 -0.41 -9.14 -9.69
N MET A 52 0.61 -8.31 -9.44
CA MET A 52 1.96 -8.81 -9.20
C MET A 52 2.02 -9.69 -7.97
N TYR A 53 1.50 -9.24 -6.83
CA TYR A 53 1.46 -10.06 -5.61
C TYR A 53 0.64 -11.34 -5.78
N GLY A 54 -0.48 -11.27 -6.51
CA GLY A 54 -1.26 -12.48 -6.86
C GLY A 54 -0.43 -13.49 -7.66
N THR A 55 0.31 -13.00 -8.66
CA THR A 55 1.21 -13.83 -9.48
C THR A 55 2.34 -14.42 -8.64
N LEU A 56 2.93 -13.63 -7.74
CA LEU A 56 3.98 -14.10 -6.83
C LEU A 56 3.45 -15.16 -5.86
N LEU A 57 2.24 -14.95 -5.32
CA LEU A 57 1.58 -15.92 -4.46
C LEU A 57 1.42 -17.25 -5.19
N GLU A 58 0.86 -17.24 -6.41
CA GLU A 58 0.69 -18.45 -7.25
C GLU A 58 2.02 -19.14 -7.57
N LYS A 59 3.04 -18.37 -7.92
CA LYS A 59 4.36 -18.89 -8.31
C LYS A 59 5.11 -19.56 -7.15
N HIS A 60 4.95 -19.05 -5.92
CA HIS A 60 5.76 -19.44 -4.77
C HIS A 60 4.99 -20.25 -3.70
N GLN A 61 3.79 -20.77 -4.00
CA GLN A 61 2.96 -21.47 -2.99
C GLN A 61 3.67 -22.65 -2.28
N GLY A 62 4.70 -23.25 -2.90
CA GLY A 62 5.46 -24.37 -2.33
C GLY A 62 6.67 -23.98 -1.47
N ASP A 63 7.15 -22.73 -1.54
CA ASP A 63 8.49 -22.34 -1.06
C ASP A 63 8.47 -21.34 0.11
N LEU A 64 7.28 -21.09 0.67
CA LEU A 64 7.04 -20.03 1.65
C LEU A 64 6.96 -20.50 3.10
N GLU A 65 6.92 -21.81 3.35
CA GLU A 65 6.95 -22.34 4.71
C GLU A 65 8.39 -22.42 5.21
N ARG A 66 8.71 -21.65 6.26
CA ARG A 66 10.06 -21.57 6.84
C ARG A 66 9.99 -21.43 8.36
N GLU A 67 11.12 -21.68 9.02
CA GLU A 67 11.28 -21.46 10.45
C GLU A 67 11.84 -20.06 10.74
N PHE A 68 11.18 -19.36 11.67
CA PHE A 68 11.62 -18.05 12.20
C PHE A 68 11.56 -18.02 13.73
N SER A 69 12.09 -16.96 14.33
CA SER A 69 11.91 -16.72 15.77
C SER A 69 10.44 -16.43 16.09
N GLU A 70 10.04 -16.67 17.33
CA GLU A 70 8.69 -16.32 17.82
C GLU A 70 8.44 -14.81 17.68
N GLU A 71 9.41 -14.00 18.10
CA GLU A 71 9.37 -12.53 18.01
C GLU A 71 9.11 -12.04 16.57
N GLU A 72 9.81 -12.60 15.58
CA GLU A 72 9.64 -12.19 14.17
C GLU A 72 8.26 -12.57 13.62
N ILE A 73 7.72 -13.71 14.05
CA ILE A 73 6.37 -14.15 13.67
C ILE A 73 5.31 -13.29 14.32
N GLU A 74 5.45 -12.97 15.61
CA GLU A 74 4.51 -12.09 16.33
C GLU A 74 4.51 -10.68 15.73
N TYR A 75 5.68 -10.13 15.44
CA TYR A 75 5.80 -8.85 14.76
C TYR A 75 5.11 -8.87 13.39
N THR A 76 5.38 -9.90 12.58
CA THR A 76 4.76 -10.04 11.25
C THR A 76 3.24 -10.19 11.33
N LYS A 77 2.74 -10.95 12.30
CA LYS A 77 1.30 -11.08 12.54
C LYS A 77 0.66 -9.75 12.94
N SER A 78 1.34 -8.94 13.74
CA SER A 78 0.85 -7.60 14.09
C SER A 78 0.74 -6.69 12.85
N LEU A 79 1.70 -6.76 11.92
CA LEU A 79 1.62 -6.03 10.65
C LEU A 79 0.47 -6.53 9.78
N ILE A 80 0.26 -7.85 9.71
CA ILE A 80 -0.88 -8.43 8.98
C ILE A 80 -2.21 -7.93 9.58
N GLU A 81 -2.35 -7.97 10.90
CA GLU A 81 -3.56 -7.50 11.58
C GLU A 81 -3.85 -6.03 11.32
N VAL A 82 -2.83 -5.17 11.42
CA VAL A 82 -2.96 -3.73 11.14
C VAL A 82 -3.42 -3.49 9.70
N ASN A 83 -2.86 -4.19 8.72
CA ASN A 83 -3.22 -4.03 7.31
C ASN A 83 -4.60 -4.62 6.96
N LEU A 84 -5.05 -5.67 7.65
CA LEU A 84 -6.39 -6.24 7.43
C LEU A 84 -7.51 -5.50 8.14
N THR A 85 -7.21 -4.88 9.30
CA THR A 85 -8.20 -4.17 10.12
C THR A 85 -8.21 -2.66 9.87
N GLY A 86 -7.23 -2.14 9.13
CA GLY A 86 -7.16 -0.75 8.71
C GLY A 86 -8.47 -0.28 8.08
N LYS A 87 -9.06 0.76 8.65
CA LYS A 87 -10.22 1.43 8.04
C LYS A 87 -9.74 2.24 6.83
N HIS A 88 -9.78 1.63 5.66
CA HIS A 88 -9.50 2.26 4.37
C HIS A 88 -10.77 2.79 3.69
N SER A 89 -11.82 3.10 4.46
CA SER A 89 -13.09 3.58 3.91
C SER A 89 -12.98 5.05 3.56
N PHE A 90 -13.29 5.40 2.31
CA PHE A 90 -13.54 6.79 1.95
C PHE A 90 -14.71 7.35 2.77
N ASP A 91 -14.49 8.54 3.31
CA ASP A 91 -15.52 9.36 3.93
C ASP A 91 -15.70 10.61 3.06
N LYS A 92 -16.87 10.70 2.43
CA LYS A 92 -17.24 11.81 1.54
C LYS A 92 -17.29 13.16 2.24
N ASP A 93 -17.49 13.16 3.56
CA ASP A 93 -17.61 14.35 4.37
C ASP A 93 -16.25 14.77 4.98
N ALA A 94 -15.21 13.93 4.83
CA ALA A 94 -13.86 14.23 5.26
C ALA A 94 -13.21 15.31 4.39
N LYS A 95 -12.31 16.09 5.00
CA LYS A 95 -11.52 17.07 4.24
C LYS A 95 -10.49 16.32 3.41
N LEU A 96 -10.17 16.84 2.22
CA LEU A 96 -9.09 16.29 1.38
C LEU A 96 -7.78 16.08 2.16
N LYS A 97 -7.45 16.96 3.10
CA LYS A 97 -6.26 16.80 3.96
C LYS A 97 -6.30 15.52 4.77
N ASP A 98 -7.43 15.24 5.42
CA ASP A 98 -7.62 14.05 6.25
C ASP A 98 -7.55 12.79 5.38
N SER A 99 -8.10 12.84 4.16
CA SER A 99 -7.97 11.76 3.18
C SER A 99 -6.54 11.53 2.72
N LEU A 100 -5.77 12.61 2.49
CA LEU A 100 -4.35 12.52 2.12
C LEU A 100 -3.49 12.02 3.29
N GLU A 101 -3.85 12.30 4.54
CA GLU A 101 -3.18 11.74 5.73
C GLU A 101 -3.42 10.24 5.83
N LEU A 102 -4.64 9.77 5.55
CA LEU A 102 -4.94 8.35 5.47
C LEU A 102 -4.18 7.67 4.32
N ALA A 103 -4.15 8.28 3.13
CA ALA A 103 -3.32 7.82 2.02
C ALA A 103 -1.84 7.73 2.43
N GLU A 104 -1.28 8.77 3.06
CA GLU A 104 0.12 8.78 3.51
C GLU A 104 0.41 7.64 4.48
N LYS A 105 -0.54 7.34 5.38
CA LYS A 105 -0.43 6.19 6.29
C LYS A 105 -0.42 4.87 5.51
N MET A 106 -1.33 4.70 4.56
CA MET A 106 -1.43 3.49 3.74
C MET A 106 -0.13 3.20 2.99
N GLU A 107 0.45 4.22 2.34
CA GLU A 107 1.74 4.10 1.64
C GLU A 107 2.90 3.72 2.59
N LYS A 108 2.93 4.31 3.79
CA LYS A 108 3.96 3.97 4.79
C LYS A 108 3.81 2.54 5.30
N ASP A 109 2.59 2.10 5.53
CA ASP A 109 2.28 0.74 5.99
C ASP A 109 2.66 -0.27 4.89
N GLY A 110 2.38 0.03 3.61
CA GLY A 110 2.82 -0.76 2.47
C GLY A 110 4.36 -0.89 2.39
N ILE A 111 5.08 0.23 2.48
CA ILE A 111 6.56 0.25 2.51
C ILE A 111 7.11 -0.61 3.66
N LEU A 112 6.57 -0.46 4.86
CA LEU A 112 6.99 -1.24 6.03
C LEU A 112 6.77 -2.73 5.80
N PHE A 113 5.62 -3.09 5.23
CA PHE A 113 5.25 -4.47 5.01
C PHE A 113 6.09 -5.12 3.90
N VAL A 114 6.43 -4.39 2.83
CA VAL A 114 7.40 -4.84 1.81
C VAL A 114 8.76 -5.09 2.42
N HIS A 115 9.23 -4.20 3.30
CA HIS A 115 10.49 -4.42 4.03
C HIS A 115 10.46 -5.69 4.89
N GLN A 116 9.34 -5.98 5.56
CA GLN A 116 9.21 -7.22 6.34
C GLN A 116 9.27 -8.46 5.45
N MET A 117 8.58 -8.46 4.31
CA MET A 117 8.63 -9.57 3.34
C MET A 117 10.05 -9.81 2.84
N MET A 118 10.77 -8.74 2.46
CA MET A 118 12.14 -8.83 1.98
C MET A 118 13.13 -9.28 3.08
N SER A 119 12.83 -9.02 4.35
CA SER A 119 13.65 -9.48 5.48
C SER A 119 13.49 -10.98 5.72
N MET A 120 12.24 -11.46 5.80
CA MET A 120 11.94 -12.87 6.08
C MET A 120 12.20 -13.79 4.87
N TYR A 121 12.01 -13.27 3.66
CA TYR A 121 12.07 -14.03 2.41
C TYR A 121 12.95 -13.33 1.36
N PRO A 122 14.25 -13.12 1.64
CA PRO A 122 15.14 -12.29 0.79
C PRO A 122 15.37 -12.86 -0.62
N ASP A 123 15.19 -14.17 -0.79
CA ASP A 123 15.35 -14.90 -2.04
C ASP A 123 14.04 -15.04 -2.85
N ILE A 124 12.90 -14.65 -2.26
CA ILE A 124 11.61 -14.71 -2.95
C ILE A 124 11.34 -13.40 -3.68
N ALA A 125 11.34 -13.47 -5.02
CA ALA A 125 10.97 -12.37 -5.90
C ALA A 125 11.72 -11.05 -5.61
N GLU A 126 13.01 -11.15 -5.25
CA GLU A 126 13.82 -10.03 -4.78
C GLU A 126 13.77 -8.82 -5.74
N LYS A 127 13.81 -9.09 -7.05
CA LYS A 127 13.79 -8.04 -8.08
C LYS A 127 12.43 -7.35 -8.12
N GLU A 128 11.35 -8.12 -8.12
CA GLU A 128 9.97 -7.63 -8.12
C GLU A 128 9.70 -6.82 -6.86
N MET A 129 10.09 -7.32 -5.68
CA MET A 129 9.93 -6.61 -4.40
C MET A 129 10.68 -5.28 -4.37
N LYS A 130 11.90 -5.21 -4.94
CA LYS A 130 12.65 -3.95 -5.06
C LYS A 130 11.97 -2.94 -5.99
N ILE A 131 11.33 -3.41 -7.05
CA ILE A 131 10.57 -2.54 -7.97
C ILE A 131 9.36 -1.97 -7.22
N ILE A 132 8.57 -2.83 -6.59
CA ILE A 132 7.38 -2.42 -5.82
C ILE A 132 7.79 -1.43 -4.72
N LEU A 133 8.79 -1.77 -3.91
CA LEU A 133 9.28 -0.87 -2.85
C LEU A 133 9.64 0.53 -3.36
N LYS A 134 10.17 0.63 -4.58
CA LYS A 134 10.50 1.91 -5.20
C LYS A 134 9.24 2.66 -5.65
N GLU A 135 8.25 1.95 -6.15
CA GLU A 135 6.95 2.48 -6.59
C GLU A 135 6.16 3.01 -5.38
N GLU A 136 6.02 2.23 -4.31
CA GLU A 136 5.39 2.65 -3.03
C GLU A 136 6.05 3.91 -2.44
N LYS A 137 7.39 3.97 -2.46
CA LYS A 137 8.13 5.18 -2.02
C LYS A 137 7.81 6.40 -2.86
N LYS A 138 7.56 6.21 -4.16
CA LYS A 138 7.18 7.28 -5.08
C LYS A 138 5.73 7.70 -4.85
N HIS A 139 4.83 6.76 -4.57
CA HIS A 139 3.45 7.04 -4.19
C HIS A 139 3.38 7.90 -2.93
N LEU A 140 4.10 7.50 -1.88
CA LEU A 140 4.25 8.31 -0.66
C LEU A 140 4.73 9.74 -0.95
N GLN A 141 5.71 9.90 -1.84
CA GLN A 141 6.18 11.21 -2.26
C GLN A 141 5.08 12.03 -2.95
N MET A 142 4.35 11.43 -3.89
CA MET A 142 3.25 12.10 -4.60
C MET A 142 2.12 12.52 -3.67
N VAL A 143 1.73 11.67 -2.72
CA VAL A 143 0.70 11.98 -1.71
C VAL A 143 1.13 13.17 -0.86
N ARG A 144 2.37 13.17 -0.36
CA ARG A 144 2.92 14.28 0.45
C ARG A 144 3.07 15.57 -0.34
N GLU A 145 3.48 15.49 -1.60
CA GLU A 145 3.50 16.64 -2.50
C GLU A 145 2.10 17.23 -2.68
N ARG A 146 1.09 16.39 -2.89
CA ARG A 146 -0.30 16.87 -3.02
C ARG A 146 -0.79 17.54 -1.74
N MET A 147 -0.40 17.03 -0.57
CA MET A 147 -0.73 17.62 0.73
C MET A 147 -0.09 19.01 0.92
N ASN A 148 1.17 19.18 0.50
CA ASN A 148 1.89 20.46 0.62
C ASN A 148 1.45 21.51 -0.41
N PHE A 149 1.07 21.07 -1.61
CA PHE A 149 0.57 21.92 -2.69
C PHE A 149 -0.94 21.74 -2.87
N GLY A 150 -1.69 21.88 -1.76
CA GLY A 150 -3.16 21.90 -1.75
C GLY A 150 -3.75 22.86 -2.80
N PRO A 151 -5.05 22.77 -3.12
CA PRO A 151 -5.66 23.63 -4.13
C PRO A 151 -5.24 25.07 -3.86
N ILE A 152 -4.63 25.71 -4.86
CA ILE A 152 -4.09 27.06 -4.75
C ILE A 152 -5.21 27.90 -4.15
N ARG A 153 -5.09 28.29 -2.87
CA ARG A 153 -5.82 29.45 -2.38
C ARG A 153 -5.36 30.55 -3.32
N SER A 154 -6.27 31.05 -4.15
CA SER A 154 -6.07 32.34 -4.81
C SER A 154 -5.55 33.27 -3.73
N LEU A 155 -4.25 33.57 -3.77
CA LEU A 155 -3.71 34.67 -3.01
C LEU A 155 -4.44 35.87 -3.59
N GLY A 156 -5.46 36.34 -2.87
CA GLY A 156 -6.14 37.58 -3.14
C GLY A 156 -5.16 38.73 -2.91
N LEU A 157 -4.27 38.89 -3.89
CA LEU A 157 -3.59 40.14 -4.19
C LEU A 157 -4.48 40.94 -5.14
#